data_AF-A0A927U8A8-F1
#
_entry.id   AF-A0A927U8A8-F1
#
_cell.length_a   1.000
_cell.length_b   1.000
_cell.length_c   1.000
_cell.angle_alpha   90.00
_cell.angle_beta   90.00
_cell.angle_gamma   90.00
#
_symmetry.space_group_name_H-M   'P 1'
#
loop_
_entity.id
_entity.type
_entity.pdbx_description
1 polymer ?
#
loop_
_entity_poly.entity_id
_entity_poly.type
_entity_poly.pdbx_seq_one_letter_code
_entity_poly.pdbx_strand_id
1 'polypeptide(L)' 'MQKWEEEAIIRAEGKAEGFEEGIEKGIQKGKENTILNNITQLMNNLKLTSDQAMEALGIPKADYKKYADKL' A
#
# COMPACT_ATOMS: atom_id res chain seq x y z
N MET A 1 -21.53 -10.57 33.92
CA MET A 1 -20.75 -9.47 33.34
C MET A 1 -21.52 -8.20 33.65
N GLN A 2 -20.87 -7.18 34.21
CA GLN A 2 -21.50 -5.89 34.48
C GLN A 2 -21.44 -5.03 33.20
N LYS A 3 -22.46 -4.19 32.96
CA LYS A 3 -22.58 -3.39 31.73
C LYS A 3 -21.34 -2.55 31.39
N TRP A 4 -20.62 -2.05 32.40
CA TRP A 4 -19.39 -1.28 32.21
C TRP A 4 -18.19 -2.14 31.78
N GLU A 5 -18.18 -3.44 32.10
CA GLU A 5 -17.18 -4.39 31.61
C GLU A 5 -17.38 -4.65 30.12
N GLU A 6 -18.64 -4.84 29.69
CA GLU A 6 -19.00 -5.00 28.27
C GLU A 6 -18.62 -3.76 27.44
N GLU A 7 -18.93 -2.56 27.94
CA GLU A 7 -18.55 -1.30 27.29
C GLU A 7 -17.03 -1.11 27.21
N ALA A 8 -16.28 -1.57 28.21
CA ALA A 8 -14.82 -1.51 28.22
C ALA A 8 -14.21 -2.48 27.19
N ILE A 9 -14.75 -3.69 27.08
CA ILE A 9 -14.33 -4.71 26.10
C ILE A 9 -14.56 -4.18 24.68
N ILE A 10 -15.77 -3.71 24.37
CA ILE A 10 -16.12 -3.18 23.04
C ILE A 10 -15.20 -2.02 22.65
N ARG A 11 -14.88 -1.13 23.60
CA ARG A 11 -13.97 0.00 23.34
C ARG A 11 -12.53 -0.47 23.11
N ALA A 12 -12.08 -1.48 23.84
CA ALA A 12 -10.74 -2.04 23.67
C ALA A 12 -10.61 -2.73 22.31
N GLU A 13 -11.63 -3.51 21.92
CA GLU A 13 -11.72 -4.18 20.62
C GLU A 13 -11.70 -3.16 19.47
N GLY A 14 -12.57 -2.15 19.49
CA GLY A 14 -12.60 -1.14 18.43
C GLY A 14 -11.30 -0.34 18.31
N LYS A 15 -10.57 -0.14 19.42
CA LYS A 15 -9.23 0.48 19.37
C LYS A 15 -8.18 -0.45 18.77
N ALA A 16 -8.23 -1.74 19.09
CA ALA A 16 -7.33 -2.74 18.55
C ALA A 16 -7.55 -2.90 17.04
N GLU A 17 -8.79 -3.07 16.60
CA GLU A 17 -9.16 -3.15 15.18
C GLU A 17 -8.72 -1.91 14.41
N GLY A 18 -9.03 -0.71 14.92
CA GLY A 18 -8.62 0.54 14.26
C GLY A 18 -7.10 0.70 14.15
N PHE A 19 -6.35 0.20 15.12
CA PHE A 19 -4.89 0.21 15.08
C PHE A 19 -4.34 -0.78 14.04
N GLU A 20 -4.88 -1.99 14.01
CA GLU A 20 -4.50 -3.03 13.04
C GLU A 20 -4.80 -2.58 11.60
N GLU A 21 -6.02 -2.09 11.34
CA GLU A 21 -6.39 -1.54 10.04
C GLU A 21 -5.49 -0.36 9.62
N GLY A 22 -5.15 0.51 10.59
CA GLY A 22 -4.28 1.65 10.34
C GLY A 22 -2.89 1.23 9.90
N ILE A 23 -2.32 0.21 10.55
CA ILE A 23 -1.03 -0.37 10.19
C ILE A 23 -1.09 -1.01 8.81
N GLU A 24 -2.10 -1.84 8.54
CA GLU A 24 -2.23 -2.54 7.27
C GLU A 24 -2.35 -1.56 6.10
N LYS A 25 -3.22 -0.56 6.21
CA LYS A 25 -3.38 0.51 5.21
C LYS A 25 -2.10 1.30 5.02
N GLY A 26 -1.39 1.60 6.11
CA GLY A 26 -0.10 2.29 6.08
C GLY A 26 0.98 1.51 5.33
N ILE A 27 1.13 0.21 5.64
CA ILE A 27 2.09 -0.68 4.98
C ILE A 27 1.76 -0.81 3.49
N GLN A 28 0.49 -1.02 3.14
CA GLN A 28 0.07 -1.19 1.76
C GLN A 28 0.35 0.08 0.93
N LYS A 29 0.02 1.26 1.48
CA LYS A 29 0.32 2.55 0.84
C LYS A 29 1.83 2.78 0.69
N GLY A 30 2.61 2.42 1.70
CA GLY A 30 4.08 2.51 1.66
C GLY A 30 4.69 1.64 0.54
N LYS A 31 4.23 0.39 0.42
CA LYS A 31 4.66 -0.52 -0.66
C LYS A 31 4.31 0.03 -2.04
N GLU A 32 3.09 0.52 -2.22
CA GLU A 32 2.65 1.11 -3.49
C GLU A 32 3.48 2.35 -3.87
N ASN A 33 3.67 3.28 -2.92
CA ASN A 33 4.49 4.47 -3.14
C ASN A 33 5.94 4.12 -3.50
N THR A 34 6.50 3.09 -2.86
CA THR A 34 7.87 2.63 -3.13
C THR A 34 7.99 2.13 -4.57
N ILE A 35 7.02 1.33 -5.04
CA ILE A 35 7.00 0.82 -6.40
C ILE A 35 6.90 1.98 -7.40
N LEU A 36 5.96 2.92 -7.20
CA LEU A 36 5.80 4.08 -8.08
C LEU A 36 7.08 4.91 -8.16
N ASN A 37 7.68 5.23 -7.00
CA ASN A 37 8.94 5.96 -6.96
C ASN A 37 10.05 5.23 -7.72
N ASN A 38 10.17 3.92 -7.57
CA ASN A 38 11.19 3.14 -8.27
C ASN A 38 10.95 3.15 -9.80
N ILE A 39 9.69 3.01 -10.25
CA ILE A 39 9.34 3.11 -11.67
C ILE A 39 9.74 4.49 -12.21
N THR A 40 9.34 5.57 -11.53
CA THR A 40 9.67 6.94 -11.93
C THR A 40 11.17 7.18 -11.96
N GLN A 41 11.93 6.66 -11.00
CA GLN A 41 13.40 6.79 -10.99
C GLN A 41 14.03 6.06 -12.17
N LEU A 42 13.57 4.86 -12.52
CA LEU A 42 14.06 4.13 -13.69
C LEU A 42 13.74 4.88 -14.98
N MET A 43 12.52 5.41 -15.12
CA MET A 43 12.13 6.24 -16.27
C MET A 43 13.03 7.48 -16.39
N ASN A 44 13.29 8.18 -15.28
CA ASN A 44 14.06 9.42 -15.31
C ASN A 44 15.56 9.20 -15.53
N ASN A 45 16.14 8.23 -14.84
CA ASN A 45 17.58 8.00 -14.82
C ASN A 45 18.05 7.22 -16.05
N LEU A 46 17.25 6.25 -16.51
CA LEU A 46 17.60 5.37 -17.63
C LEU A 46 16.79 5.66 -18.89
N LYS A 47 15.94 6.68 -18.88
CA LYS A 47 15.09 7.10 -20.02
C LYS A 47 14.19 5.98 -20.54
N LEU A 48 13.76 5.10 -19.63
CA LEU A 48 12.85 4.00 -19.94
C LEU A 48 11.41 4.52 -20.05
N THR A 49 10.59 3.83 -20.85
CA THR A 49 9.13 3.98 -20.76
C THR A 49 8.60 3.38 -19.45
N SER A 50 7.36 3.71 -19.07
CA SER A 50 6.70 3.11 -17.90
C SER A 50 6.70 1.59 -17.98
N ASP A 51 6.34 1.02 -19.14
CA ASP A 51 6.30 -0.42 -19.38
C ASP A 51 7.67 -1.07 -19.22
N GLN A 52 8.73 -0.43 -19.74
CA GLN A 52 10.10 -0.92 -19.61
C GLN A 52 10.60 -0.85 -18.17
N ALA A 53 10.27 0.23 -17.45
CA ALA A 53 10.63 0.37 -16.04
C ALA A 53 9.89 -0.65 -15.16
N MET A 54 8.61 -0.91 -15.43
CA MET A 54 7.84 -1.95 -14.75
C MET A 54 8.38 -3.36 -15.06
N GLU A 55 8.78 -3.61 -16.31
CA GLU A 55 9.43 -4.87 -16.71
C GLU A 55 10.77 -5.06 -15.98
N ALA A 56 11.58 -4.00 -15.90
CA ALA A 56 12.86 -4.02 -15.19
C ALA A 56 12.71 -4.27 -13.67
N LEU A 57 11.59 -3.86 -13.07
CA LEU A 57 11.23 -4.17 -11.68
C LEU A 57 10.58 -5.55 -11.51
N GLY A 58 10.36 -6.30 -12.60
CA GLY A 58 9.71 -7.61 -12.56
C GLY A 58 8.22 -7.56 -12.23
N ILE A 59 7.56 -6.43 -12.49
CA ILE A 59 6.11 -6.31 -12.29
C ILE A 59 5.41 -7.16 -13.36
N PRO A 60 4.38 -7.96 -13.03
CA PRO A 60 3.61 -8.67 -14.03
C PRO A 60 2.83 -7.71 -14.93
N LYS A 61 2.75 -7.99 -16.24
CA LYS A 61 1.98 -7.16 -17.19
C LYS A 61 0.52 -6.96 -16.80
N ALA A 62 -0.09 -7.95 -16.13
CA ALA A 62 -1.46 -7.85 -15.60
C ALA A 62 -1.62 -6.70 -14.59
N ASP A 63 -0.56 -6.33 -13.89
CA ASP A 63 -0.55 -5.29 -12.86
C ASP A 63 -0.08 -3.93 -13.41
N TYR A 64 0.32 -3.83 -14.68
CA TYR A 64 0.82 -2.56 -15.24
C TYR A 64 -0.20 -1.45 -15.11
N LYS A 65 -1.47 -1.75 -15.39
CA LYS A 65 -2.57 -0.79 -15.30
C LYS A 65 -2.69 -0.16 -13.91
N LYS A 66 -2.42 -0.93 -12.85
CA LYS A 66 -2.51 -0.46 -11.45
C LYS A 66 -1.55 0.71 -11.19
N TYR A 67 -0.38 0.70 -11.83
CA TYR A 67 0.65 1.72 -11.65
C TYR A 67 0.63 2.77 -12.75
N ALA A 68 0.30 2.39 -13.99
CA ALA A 68 0.24 3.29 -15.14
C ALA A 68 -0.71 4.47 -14.92
N ASP A 69 -1.87 4.26 -14.28
CA ASP A 69 -2.84 5.33 -13.99
C ASP A 69 -2.31 6.35 -12.96
N LYS A 70 -1.18 6.07 -12.29
CA LYS A 70 -0.58 6.86 -11.21
C LYS A 70 0.80 7.43 -11.54
N LEU A 71 1.33 7.13 -12.74
CA LEU A 71 2.63 7.61 -13.25
C LEU A 71 2.45 8.85 -14.13
#